data_AF-A0AAJ1PRI0-F1
#
_entry.id   AF-A0AAJ1PRI0-F1
#
_cell.length_a   1.000
_cell.length_b   1.000
_cell.length_c   1.000
_cell.angle_alpha   90.00
_cell.angle_beta   90.00
_cell.angle_gamma   90.00
#
_symmetry.space_group_name_H-M   'P 1'
#
loop_
_entity.id
_entity.type
_entity.pdbx_description
1 polymer ?
#
loop_
_entity_poly.entity_id
_entity_poly.type
_entity_poly.pdbx_seq_one_letter_code
_entity_poly.pdbx_strand_id
1 'polypeptide(L)'
;MKRLLSLLTIAILATSILPMYAFETKAEVLSIPEIEDPTPGYYETSEYMIGSVAVGIIFVESNGTIDPSTEDWNSTEEQAVIEKIQYASNWWASQNPDANVSFVLDVHYKVPTSYEPINRNTDTEMALWCSEVMNYLGYKNVNYRYEVGDYVNDFRSKLNTDWSFTIFVIDASNDKDGLFADGWGAFSVGFLGASRNTIVVPVKTIDNLDWRVAHEMGHIFWATDEYNNKTEYKGYLNVSDIDGSGGIMNKFGSWEISGKPHGLNGTWGQIGWRDSDNDGIQDIVDTPQRVYLNPHKIIGNKVNITGVAVVTPYPNKNLYSSQRNVTINKIEAVEFRINSGEWQNITTITPWKFKKLVKYPDTYIEKETYAIVNYTFLTPELSPGEHFIEIKATNQWGNSGYANLTVTIPELVRDVAITSIKPYRTILANASSTSINVTVQNKGDTTETFNVTLFYNTSQIGTQTITLLSKQSTILNFKWTTPTEIGNYTITAIASQIPGETSIDDNTLTYSLIQISITGDLNADGRVNINDIYIVARAFQTNPGHERWNFNADLNEDGIINIQDIYVVARDYGKSL
;
A
#
# COMPACT_ATOMS: atom_id res chain seq x y z
N MET A 1 70.84 30.49 24.38
CA MET A 1 71.33 29.45 25.30
C MET A 1 70.11 28.70 25.82
N LYS A 2 70.01 27.40 25.53
CA LYS A 2 69.24 26.32 26.21
C LYS A 2 67.73 26.46 26.54
N ARG A 3 67.01 25.46 26.06
CA ARG A 3 65.65 24.93 26.39
C ARG A 3 65.32 24.84 27.88
N LEU A 4 64.03 24.90 28.22
CA LEU A 4 63.26 23.89 29.02
C LEU A 4 61.75 24.21 28.92
N LEU A 5 60.98 23.40 28.17
CA LEU A 5 59.92 22.48 28.65
C LEU A 5 58.85 23.05 29.60
N SER A 6 57.63 23.21 29.08
CA SER A 6 56.40 22.88 29.84
C SER A 6 55.48 22.05 28.93
N LEU A 7 55.32 20.76 29.26
CA LEU A 7 54.19 19.96 28.79
C LEU A 7 52.91 20.54 29.43
N LEU A 8 51.88 20.79 28.64
CA LEU A 8 50.51 20.69 29.13
C LEU A 8 49.64 20.05 28.04
N THR A 9 49.33 18.79 28.33
CA THR A 9 48.30 17.87 27.85
C THR A 9 47.23 18.48 26.95
N ILE A 10 47.23 18.08 25.66
CA ILE A 10 46.07 18.21 24.78
C ILE A 10 45.13 17.06 25.13
N ALA A 11 44.02 17.38 25.80
CA ALA A 11 42.88 16.48 25.91
C ALA A 11 42.25 16.37 24.52
N ILE A 12 42.48 15.25 23.85
CA ILE A 12 41.71 14.86 22.66
C ILE A 12 40.31 14.55 23.19
N LEU A 13 39.36 15.46 22.99
CA LEU A 13 37.94 15.09 23.01
C LEU A 13 37.77 14.07 21.89
N ALA A 14 37.72 12.80 22.26
CA ALA A 14 37.13 11.78 21.43
C ALA A 14 35.65 12.15 21.31
N THR A 15 35.29 12.85 20.24
CA THR A 15 33.92 12.84 19.74
C THR A 15 33.64 11.40 19.37
N SER A 16 33.01 10.66 20.29
CA SER A 16 32.31 9.44 19.94
C SER A 16 31.16 9.86 19.04
N ILE A 17 31.45 9.98 17.74
CA ILE A 17 30.44 9.88 16.71
C ILE A 17 29.88 8.48 16.88
N LEU A 18 28.80 8.36 17.64
CA LEU A 18 27.95 7.19 17.58
C LEU A 18 27.61 7.01 16.10
N PRO A 19 27.78 5.81 15.54
CA PRO A 19 27.46 5.60 14.14
C PRO A 19 25.99 5.95 13.97
N MET A 20 25.75 6.99 13.19
CA MET A 20 24.46 7.22 12.55
C MET A 20 24.16 5.90 11.86
N TYR A 21 23.22 5.13 12.43
CA TYR A 21 22.72 3.93 11.81
C TYR A 21 21.99 4.42 10.56
N ALA A 22 22.73 4.53 9.45
CA ALA A 22 22.13 4.45 8.14
C ALA A 22 21.43 3.10 8.13
N PHE A 23 20.11 3.12 8.35
CA PHE A 23 19.26 1.98 8.05
C PHE A 23 19.38 1.78 6.54
N GLU A 24 20.36 0.97 6.15
CA GLU A 24 20.45 0.44 4.81
C GLU A 24 19.26 -0.52 4.68
N THR A 25 18.13 0.01 4.23
CA THR A 25 16.92 -0.78 4.00
C THR A 25 17.16 -1.65 2.77
N LYS A 26 17.71 -2.84 3.02
CA LYS A 26 17.61 -3.95 2.07
C LYS A 26 16.13 -4.17 1.76
N ALA A 27 15.79 -4.12 0.48
CA ALA A 27 14.49 -4.54 -0.01
C ALA A 27 14.30 -6.03 0.28
N GLU A 28 13.69 -6.37 1.41
CA GLU A 28 13.15 -7.70 1.65
C GLU A 28 11.81 -7.79 0.91
N VAL A 29 11.80 -8.42 -0.26
CA VAL A 29 10.58 -8.97 -0.83
C VAL A 29 10.48 -10.42 -0.39
N LEU A 30 9.44 -10.76 0.37
CA LEU A 30 8.58 -11.93 0.18
C LEU A 30 7.53 -11.95 1.31
N SER A 31 6.28 -11.62 0.94
CA SER A 31 5.10 -11.42 1.78
C SER A 31 5.13 -10.20 2.69
N ILE A 32 4.08 -9.38 2.58
CA ILE A 32 3.77 -8.34 3.58
C ILE A 32 3.53 -9.09 4.90
N PRO A 33 4.25 -8.78 5.98
CA PRO A 33 4.04 -9.47 7.25
C PRO A 33 2.62 -9.22 7.76
N GLU A 34 2.21 -9.96 8.78
CA GLU A 34 1.05 -9.53 9.56
C GLU A 34 1.39 -8.19 10.22
N ILE A 35 0.60 -7.16 9.91
CA ILE A 35 0.79 -5.81 10.42
C ILE A 35 -0.41 -5.50 11.29
N GLU A 36 -0.15 -5.30 12.59
CA GLU A 36 -1.14 -4.78 13.51
C GLU A 36 -1.37 -3.29 13.26
N ASP A 37 -2.59 -2.81 13.56
CA ASP A 37 -2.89 -1.38 13.46
C ASP A 37 -2.09 -0.59 14.50
N PRO A 38 -1.15 0.29 14.10
CA PRO A 38 -0.34 1.04 15.06
C PRO A 38 -1.07 2.29 15.56
N THR A 39 -2.32 2.54 15.18
CA THR A 39 -3.04 3.73 15.65
C THR A 39 -3.71 3.48 17.01
N PRO A 40 -3.90 4.53 17.84
CA PRO A 40 -4.53 4.39 19.15
C PRO A 40 -5.87 3.64 19.09
N GLY A 41 -6.04 2.69 20.01
CA GLY A 41 -7.27 1.91 20.22
C GLY A 41 -8.07 2.42 21.41
N TYR A 42 -9.00 1.58 21.88
CA TYR A 42 -9.90 1.90 22.99
C TYR A 42 -9.17 2.23 24.31
N TYR A 43 -8.06 1.53 24.57
CA TYR A 43 -7.29 1.65 25.82
C TYR A 43 -6.22 2.75 25.78
N GLU A 44 -5.88 3.26 24.59
CA GLU A 44 -4.88 4.31 24.40
C GLU A 44 -5.58 5.65 24.16
N THR A 45 -5.95 6.36 25.23
CA THR A 45 -6.67 7.65 25.16
C THR A 45 -5.74 8.85 25.37
N SER A 46 -4.57 8.65 25.96
CA SER A 46 -3.66 9.71 26.41
C SER A 46 -2.25 9.15 26.68
N GLU A 47 -1.61 8.54 25.67
CA GLU A 47 -0.29 7.93 25.85
C GLU A 47 0.84 8.97 25.96
N TYR A 48 0.71 10.09 25.27
CA TYR A 48 1.66 11.22 25.27
C TYR A 48 0.97 12.49 24.76
N MET A 49 1.48 13.66 25.16
CA MET A 49 0.85 14.96 24.87
C MET A 49 1.37 15.56 23.56
N ILE A 50 1.18 14.90 22.41
CA ILE A 50 1.57 15.42 21.08
C ILE A 50 0.34 15.42 20.19
N GLY A 51 0.14 16.47 19.40
CA GLY A 51 -1.03 16.59 18.52
C GLY A 51 -2.29 17.06 19.23
N SER A 52 -3.45 16.62 18.75
CA SER A 52 -4.75 17.15 19.16
C SER A 52 -5.41 16.36 20.30
N VAL A 53 -5.99 17.07 21.27
CA VAL A 53 -6.59 16.48 22.47
C VAL A 53 -8.02 16.99 22.66
N ALA A 54 -8.98 16.09 22.74
CA ALA A 54 -10.35 16.43 23.06
C ALA A 54 -10.59 16.37 24.59
N VAL A 55 -11.23 17.41 25.14
CA VAL A 55 -11.51 17.52 26.59
C VAL A 55 -13.01 17.67 26.82
N GLY A 56 -13.64 16.63 27.36
CA GLY A 56 -15.06 16.67 27.73
C GLY A 56 -15.25 17.21 29.14
N ILE A 57 -15.80 18.41 29.28
CA ILE A 57 -16.07 19.08 30.56
C ILE A 57 -17.52 18.80 30.95
N ILE A 58 -17.72 18.18 32.11
CA ILE A 58 -19.04 17.78 32.59
C ILE A 58 -19.28 18.46 33.94
N PHE A 59 -20.16 19.46 33.95
CA PHE A 59 -20.68 20.05 35.17
C PHE A 59 -21.72 19.11 35.75
N VAL A 60 -21.42 18.51 36.91
CA VAL A 60 -22.31 17.56 37.58
C VAL A 60 -23.24 18.33 38.51
N GLU A 61 -24.53 18.00 38.49
CA GLU A 61 -25.58 18.68 39.27
C GLU A 61 -26.42 17.67 40.06
N SER A 62 -26.51 17.86 41.38
CA SER A 62 -27.47 17.11 42.21
C SER A 62 -28.91 17.49 41.83
N ASN A 63 -29.82 16.52 41.82
CA ASN A 63 -31.23 16.77 41.56
C ASN A 63 -32.10 16.66 42.82
N GLY A 64 -31.49 16.46 43.99
CA GLY A 64 -32.21 16.38 45.26
C GLY A 64 -32.88 15.03 45.55
N THR A 65 -32.72 14.00 44.71
CA THR A 65 -33.49 12.74 44.85
C THR A 65 -32.98 11.85 45.98
N ILE A 66 -31.66 11.70 46.15
CA ILE A 66 -31.06 10.92 47.25
C ILE A 66 -30.42 11.87 48.28
N ASP A 67 -29.49 12.71 47.83
CA ASP A 67 -28.92 13.77 48.66
C ASP A 67 -29.67 15.09 48.41
N PRO A 68 -29.84 15.95 49.41
CA PRO A 68 -30.32 17.30 49.18
C PRO A 68 -29.42 18.03 48.18
N SER A 69 -30.02 18.74 47.22
CA SER A 69 -29.29 19.67 46.35
C SER A 69 -28.87 20.87 47.18
N THR A 70 -27.57 21.00 47.42
CA THR A 70 -26.95 22.04 48.25
C THR A 70 -25.90 22.84 47.51
N GLU A 71 -25.35 22.26 46.44
CA GLU A 71 -24.42 22.89 45.51
C GLU A 71 -25.10 22.93 44.14
N ASP A 72 -25.48 24.13 43.69
CA ASP A 72 -26.24 24.31 42.46
C ASP A 72 -25.49 25.29 41.54
N TRP A 73 -25.07 24.79 40.38
CA TRP A 73 -24.33 25.62 39.43
C TRP A 73 -25.15 26.82 38.97
N ASN A 74 -24.49 27.95 38.72
CA ASN A 74 -25.06 28.99 37.86
C ASN A 74 -24.17 29.29 36.65
N SER A 75 -24.76 29.91 35.63
CA SER A 75 -24.06 30.17 34.36
C SER A 75 -22.80 31.04 34.49
N THR A 76 -22.71 31.85 35.55
CA THR A 76 -21.53 32.69 35.80
C THR A 76 -20.38 31.83 36.33
N GLU A 77 -20.67 30.91 37.25
CA GLU A 77 -19.69 29.95 37.78
C GLU A 77 -19.23 28.99 36.70
N GLU A 78 -20.16 28.41 35.94
CA GLU A 78 -19.85 27.51 34.82
C GLU A 78 -18.90 28.18 33.82
N GLN A 79 -19.20 29.42 33.42
CA GLN A 79 -18.36 30.17 32.50
C GLN A 79 -16.97 30.48 33.09
N ALA A 80 -16.89 30.87 34.36
CA ALA A 80 -15.63 31.15 35.01
C ALA A 80 -14.75 29.89 35.14
N VAL A 81 -15.35 28.72 35.38
CA VAL A 81 -14.65 27.42 35.37
C VAL A 81 -14.14 27.08 33.97
N ILE A 82 -14.97 27.24 32.93
CA ILE A 82 -14.57 26.98 31.53
C ILE A 82 -13.36 27.86 31.15
N GLU A 83 -13.37 29.13 31.52
CA GLU A 83 -12.25 30.05 31.26
C GLU A 83 -10.94 29.59 31.94
N LYS A 84 -11.03 29.04 33.15
CA LYS A 84 -9.88 28.49 33.88
C LYS A 84 -9.35 27.20 33.24
N ILE A 85 -10.24 26.29 32.83
CA ILE A 85 -9.84 25.07 32.11
C ILE A 85 -9.21 25.44 30.76
N GLN A 86 -9.81 26.37 30.02
CA GLN A 86 -9.26 26.86 28.75
C GLN A 86 -7.87 27.50 28.95
N TYR A 87 -7.67 28.27 30.02
CA TYR A 87 -6.36 28.83 30.35
C TYR A 87 -5.32 27.73 30.57
N ALA A 88 -5.63 26.70 31.36
CA ALA A 88 -4.77 25.55 31.59
C ALA A 88 -4.39 24.83 30.28
N SER A 89 -5.38 24.57 29.42
CA SER A 89 -5.17 23.96 28.10
C SER A 89 -4.28 24.82 27.20
N ASN A 90 -4.55 26.13 27.14
CA ASN A 90 -3.74 27.06 26.35
C ASN A 90 -2.31 27.17 26.88
N TRP A 91 -2.13 27.14 28.21
CA TRP A 91 -0.81 27.13 28.81
C TRP A 91 -0.02 25.91 28.34
N TRP A 92 -0.55 24.69 28.49
CA TRP A 92 0.09 23.46 28.00
C TRP A 92 0.44 23.53 26.51
N ALA A 93 -0.50 23.93 25.66
CA ALA A 93 -0.30 24.08 24.22
C ALA A 93 0.83 25.08 23.86
N SER A 94 1.03 26.10 24.69
CA SER A 94 2.07 27.12 24.45
C SER A 94 3.48 26.70 24.90
N GLN A 95 3.63 25.60 25.64
CA GLN A 95 4.92 25.26 26.26
C GLN A 95 5.91 24.67 25.27
N ASN A 96 5.44 23.86 24.32
CA ASN A 96 6.26 23.22 23.30
C ASN A 96 5.56 23.32 21.93
N PRO A 97 5.84 24.36 21.13
CA PRO A 97 5.27 24.51 19.80
C PRO A 97 5.55 23.33 18.86
N ASP A 98 6.69 22.66 19.03
CA ASP A 98 7.15 21.54 18.19
C ASP A 98 6.36 20.26 18.45
N ALA A 99 5.79 20.10 19.65
CA ALA A 99 4.83 19.02 19.94
C ALA A 99 3.44 19.25 19.33
N ASN A 100 3.21 20.45 18.76
CA ASN A 100 1.99 20.84 18.05
C ASN A 100 0.70 20.48 18.82
N VAL A 101 0.71 20.76 20.13
CA VAL A 101 -0.40 20.40 21.00
C VAL A 101 -1.57 21.36 20.81
N SER A 102 -2.77 20.82 20.66
CA SER A 102 -4.00 21.61 20.61
C SER A 102 -5.10 20.95 21.41
N PHE A 103 -6.00 21.75 22.00
CA PHE A 103 -7.11 21.26 22.80
C PHE A 103 -8.44 21.70 22.20
N VAL A 104 -9.40 20.77 22.15
CA VAL A 104 -10.79 21.04 21.75
C VAL A 104 -11.69 20.70 22.92
N LEU A 105 -12.39 21.71 23.45
CA LEU A 105 -13.29 21.55 24.60
C LEU A 105 -14.72 21.22 24.12
N ASP A 106 -15.38 20.29 24.79
CA ASP A 106 -16.83 20.04 24.67
C ASP A 106 -17.45 20.10 26.05
N VAL A 107 -18.56 20.82 26.21
CA VAL A 107 -19.10 21.18 27.53
C VAL A 107 -20.50 20.64 27.70
N HIS A 108 -20.71 19.88 28.76
CA HIS A 108 -22.01 19.44 29.24
C HIS A 108 -22.37 20.19 30.52
N TYR A 109 -23.44 20.97 30.46
CA TYR A 109 -23.94 21.76 31.58
C TYR A 109 -24.93 20.95 32.41
N LYS A 110 -24.81 21.05 33.74
CA LYS A 110 -25.75 20.52 34.73
C LYS A 110 -26.25 19.11 34.44
N VAL A 111 -25.32 18.19 34.24
CA VAL A 111 -25.64 16.78 34.00
C VAL A 111 -26.13 16.18 35.32
N PRO A 112 -27.38 15.68 35.38
CA PRO A 112 -28.02 15.38 36.65
C PRO A 112 -27.52 14.07 37.27
N THR A 113 -27.45 14.08 38.59
CA THR A 113 -27.23 12.91 39.45
C THR A 113 -28.16 13.02 40.67
N SER A 114 -28.52 11.90 41.28
CA SER A 114 -29.34 11.86 42.50
C SER A 114 -28.54 12.18 43.77
N TYR A 115 -27.22 12.17 43.68
CA TYR A 115 -26.27 12.40 44.76
C TYR A 115 -25.67 13.80 44.69
N GLU A 116 -25.26 14.34 45.85
CA GLU A 116 -24.47 15.56 45.98
C GLU A 116 -22.99 15.17 46.01
N PRO A 117 -22.24 15.22 44.89
CA PRO A 117 -20.99 14.49 44.78
C PRO A 117 -19.92 14.95 45.77
N ILE A 118 -19.89 16.24 46.14
CA ILE A 118 -18.92 16.77 47.10
C ILE A 118 -19.04 16.10 48.48
N ASN A 119 -20.25 15.63 48.84
CA ASN A 119 -20.50 14.95 50.11
C ASN A 119 -20.16 13.45 50.09
N ARG A 120 -19.59 12.93 49.00
CA ARG A 120 -19.31 11.49 48.81
C ARG A 120 -17.83 11.15 48.88
N ASN A 121 -17.54 9.92 49.31
CA ASN A 121 -16.18 9.39 49.36
C ASN A 121 -15.67 9.05 47.94
N THR A 122 -14.47 9.52 47.60
CA THR A 122 -13.88 9.36 46.26
C THR A 122 -13.46 7.93 45.93
N ASP A 123 -13.06 7.14 46.93
CA ASP A 123 -12.58 5.75 46.74
C ASP A 123 -13.74 4.74 46.65
N THR A 124 -14.77 4.92 47.48
CA THR A 124 -15.83 3.92 47.68
C THR A 124 -17.18 4.29 47.05
N GLU A 125 -17.45 5.57 46.81
CA GLU A 125 -18.78 6.06 46.40
C GLU A 125 -18.78 6.83 45.08
N MET A 126 -17.63 7.16 44.49
CA MET A 126 -17.52 7.86 43.20
C MET A 126 -18.34 7.17 42.09
N ALA A 127 -18.37 5.83 42.09
CA ALA A 127 -19.13 5.05 41.11
C ALA A 127 -20.64 5.34 41.12
N LEU A 128 -21.21 5.80 42.25
CA LEU A 128 -22.65 6.05 42.39
C LEU A 128 -23.09 7.18 41.45
N TRP A 129 -22.50 8.36 41.62
CA TRP A 129 -22.87 9.54 40.83
C TRP A 129 -22.24 9.53 39.44
N CYS A 130 -20.99 9.05 39.28
CA CYS A 130 -20.37 8.94 37.96
C CYS A 130 -21.21 8.08 37.02
N SER A 131 -21.73 6.94 37.50
CA SER A 131 -22.54 6.08 36.66
C SER A 131 -23.85 6.76 36.26
N GLU A 132 -24.52 7.49 37.15
CA GLU A 132 -25.75 8.21 36.80
C GLU A 132 -25.50 9.30 35.75
N VAL A 133 -24.42 10.06 35.92
CA VAL A 133 -23.98 11.10 34.97
C VAL A 133 -23.70 10.49 33.59
N MET A 134 -22.91 9.42 33.53
CA MET A 134 -22.57 8.80 32.24
C MET A 134 -23.77 8.11 31.59
N ASN A 135 -24.64 7.48 32.39
CA ASN A 135 -25.89 6.90 31.91
C ASN A 135 -26.81 7.97 31.30
N TYR A 136 -26.91 9.15 31.93
CA TYR A 136 -27.66 10.27 31.39
C TYR A 136 -27.13 10.73 30.03
N LEU A 137 -25.80 10.74 29.86
CA LEU A 137 -25.14 11.05 28.60
C LEU A 137 -25.25 9.92 27.54
N GLY A 138 -25.89 8.79 27.88
CA GLY A 138 -26.13 7.67 26.98
C GLY A 138 -25.08 6.56 27.05
N TYR A 139 -24.11 6.67 27.96
CA TYR A 139 -23.02 5.72 28.13
C TYR A 139 -23.30 4.82 29.33
N LYS A 140 -24.00 3.72 29.04
CA LYS A 140 -24.26 2.65 30.02
C LYS A 140 -23.33 1.47 29.82
N ASN A 141 -22.73 1.01 30.91
CA ASN A 141 -21.84 -0.16 30.94
C ASN A 141 -21.84 -0.83 32.33
N VAL A 142 -20.98 -1.83 32.53
CA VAL A 142 -20.89 -2.61 33.77
C VAL A 142 -20.21 -1.85 34.93
N ASN A 143 -19.51 -0.76 34.62
CA ASN A 143 -18.80 0.07 35.58
C ASN A 143 -18.58 1.47 34.97
N TYR A 144 -18.67 2.52 35.79
CA TYR A 144 -18.46 3.91 35.36
C TYR A 144 -17.15 4.14 34.60
N ARG A 145 -16.09 3.37 34.89
CA ARG A 145 -14.81 3.48 34.17
C ARG A 145 -14.93 3.07 32.71
N TYR A 146 -15.73 2.03 32.40
CA TYR A 146 -16.03 1.65 31.01
C TYR A 146 -17.00 2.63 30.36
N GLU A 147 -17.93 3.21 31.12
CA GLU A 147 -18.85 4.23 30.62
C GLU A 147 -18.09 5.50 30.20
N VAL A 148 -17.14 5.96 31.03
CA VAL A 148 -16.22 7.04 30.68
C VAL A 148 -15.32 6.63 29.51
N GLY A 149 -14.79 5.40 29.51
CA GLY A 149 -14.01 4.85 28.40
C GLY A 149 -14.74 4.91 27.06
N ASP A 150 -16.03 4.53 27.05
CA ASP A 150 -16.89 4.61 25.86
C ASP A 150 -17.10 6.06 25.42
N TYR A 151 -17.39 6.97 26.37
CA TYR A 151 -17.56 8.40 26.09
C TYR A 151 -16.32 9.04 25.49
N VAL A 152 -15.15 8.89 26.12
CA VAL A 152 -13.92 9.54 25.64
C VAL A 152 -13.50 9.00 24.27
N ASN A 153 -13.76 7.73 23.97
CA ASN A 153 -13.46 7.13 22.67
C ASN A 153 -14.42 7.57 21.55
N ASP A 154 -15.71 7.61 21.84
CA ASP A 154 -16.73 8.13 20.90
C ASP A 154 -16.46 9.60 20.60
N PHE A 155 -16.25 10.38 21.65
CA PHE A 155 -15.94 11.80 21.58
C PHE A 155 -14.64 12.11 20.81
N ARG A 156 -13.56 11.36 21.05
CA ARG A 156 -12.31 11.46 20.26
C ARG A 156 -12.58 11.27 18.77
N SER A 157 -13.37 10.25 18.44
CA SER A 157 -13.71 9.95 17.05
C SER A 157 -14.59 11.05 16.44
N LYS A 158 -15.57 11.57 17.19
CA LYS A 158 -16.47 12.65 16.78
C LYS A 158 -15.72 13.95 16.48
N LEU A 159 -14.73 14.29 17.30
CA LEU A 159 -13.93 15.51 17.12
C LEU A 159 -12.69 15.31 16.24
N ASN A 160 -12.42 14.09 15.79
CA ASN A 160 -11.24 13.75 15.00
C ASN A 160 -9.93 14.22 15.66
N THR A 161 -9.75 13.85 16.92
CA THR A 161 -8.55 14.17 17.72
C THR A 161 -7.70 12.92 17.96
N ASP A 162 -6.44 13.13 18.33
CA ASP A 162 -5.47 12.06 18.59
C ASP A 162 -5.71 11.43 19.98
N TRP A 163 -6.01 12.27 20.95
CA TRP A 163 -6.20 11.93 22.36
C TRP A 163 -7.51 12.46 22.91
N SER A 164 -7.98 11.90 24.02
CA SER A 164 -9.14 12.43 24.73
C SER A 164 -9.15 12.08 26.21
N PHE A 165 -9.73 12.97 27.00
CA PHE A 165 -10.05 12.73 28.40
C PHE A 165 -11.27 13.56 28.82
N THR A 166 -11.80 13.31 30.02
CA THR A 166 -12.93 14.05 30.57
C THR A 166 -12.57 14.70 31.91
N ILE A 167 -13.26 15.79 32.24
CA ILE A 167 -13.19 16.51 33.50
C ILE A 167 -14.60 16.52 34.10
N PHE A 168 -14.80 15.84 35.24
CA PHE A 168 -15.98 16.04 36.07
C PHE A 168 -15.74 17.24 36.98
N VAL A 169 -16.54 18.28 36.79
CA VAL A 169 -16.53 19.48 37.62
C VAL A 169 -17.63 19.34 38.66
N ILE A 170 -17.23 19.33 39.92
CA ILE A 170 -18.13 19.17 41.07
C ILE A 170 -18.29 20.53 41.74
N ASP A 171 -19.54 20.99 41.88
CA ASP A 171 -19.81 22.21 42.63
C ASP A 171 -19.53 21.98 44.12
N ALA A 172 -18.87 22.95 44.74
CA ALA A 172 -18.53 22.96 46.16
C ALA A 172 -18.60 24.38 46.72
N SER A 173 -19.39 25.26 46.09
CA SER A 173 -19.46 26.68 46.37
C SER A 173 -19.93 26.99 47.81
N ASN A 174 -20.85 26.19 48.33
CA ASN A 174 -21.36 26.26 49.70
C ASN A 174 -20.66 25.29 50.65
N ASP A 175 -19.80 24.41 50.15
CA ASP A 175 -19.05 23.46 50.96
C ASP A 175 -18.04 24.17 51.88
N LYS A 176 -17.77 23.57 53.04
CA LYS A 176 -16.97 24.19 54.10
C LYS A 176 -15.48 24.30 53.74
N ASP A 177 -14.89 23.33 53.06
CA ASP A 177 -13.45 23.29 52.78
C ASP A 177 -13.11 23.09 51.29
N GLY A 178 -14.11 22.82 50.46
CA GLY A 178 -13.97 22.58 49.03
C GLY A 178 -13.38 21.21 48.70
N LEU A 179 -13.47 20.26 49.65
CA LEU A 179 -12.95 18.91 49.52
C LEU A 179 -14.11 17.90 49.56
N PHE A 180 -13.87 16.73 48.98
CA PHE A 180 -14.78 15.60 49.16
C PHE A 180 -14.84 15.17 50.63
N ALA A 181 -15.85 14.37 50.99
CA ALA A 181 -16.08 13.93 52.38
C ALA A 181 -14.91 13.17 53.02
N ASP A 182 -13.98 12.63 52.22
CA ASP A 182 -12.75 11.96 52.64
C ASP A 182 -11.50 12.86 52.61
N GLY A 183 -11.67 14.15 52.39
CA GLY A 183 -10.63 15.18 52.37
C GLY A 183 -9.87 15.29 51.06
N TRP A 184 -10.32 14.62 49.99
CA TRP A 184 -9.67 14.71 48.69
C TRP A 184 -10.07 15.95 47.90
N GLY A 185 -9.12 16.53 47.18
CA GLY A 185 -9.30 17.70 46.32
C GLY A 185 -9.49 17.31 44.85
N ALA A 186 -8.75 17.98 43.96
CA ALA A 186 -8.65 17.56 42.56
C ALA A 186 -7.78 16.30 42.46
N PHE A 187 -8.12 15.41 41.54
CA PHE A 187 -7.33 14.21 41.24
C PHE A 187 -7.67 13.69 39.84
N SER A 188 -6.79 12.84 39.31
CA SER A 188 -6.99 12.12 38.06
C SER A 188 -7.12 10.62 38.28
N VAL A 189 -7.97 9.96 37.50
CA VAL A 189 -8.25 8.53 37.61
C VAL A 189 -7.97 7.83 36.27
N GLY A 190 -7.40 6.64 36.41
CA GLY A 190 -7.12 5.72 35.31
C GLY A 190 -8.30 4.81 34.97
N PHE A 191 -8.46 4.57 33.68
CA PHE A 191 -9.18 3.41 33.19
C PHE A 191 -8.40 2.13 33.58
N LEU A 192 -9.09 1.04 33.93
CA LEU A 192 -8.42 -0.18 34.42
C LEU A 192 -7.53 -0.79 33.32
N GLY A 193 -6.20 -0.79 33.55
CA GLY A 193 -5.21 -1.34 32.61
C GLY A 193 -4.88 -0.46 31.40
N ALA A 194 -5.14 0.86 31.49
CA ALA A 194 -5.07 1.80 30.37
C ALA A 194 -4.58 3.19 30.81
N SER A 195 -4.49 4.12 29.85
CA SER A 195 -4.12 5.51 30.13
C SER A 195 -5.12 6.25 31.04
N ARG A 196 -4.62 7.26 31.78
CA ARG A 196 -5.46 8.13 32.62
C ARG A 196 -6.34 9.00 31.74
N ASN A 197 -7.64 8.98 31.94
CA ASN A 197 -8.61 9.62 31.03
C ASN A 197 -9.67 10.46 31.75
N THR A 198 -9.56 10.62 33.06
CA THR A 198 -10.55 11.33 33.89
C THR A 198 -9.84 12.25 34.87
N ILE A 199 -10.28 13.50 34.93
CA ILE A 199 -9.99 14.44 36.02
C ILE A 199 -11.30 14.63 36.79
N VAL A 200 -11.23 14.68 38.11
CA VAL A 200 -12.33 15.10 38.98
C VAL A 200 -11.86 16.32 39.74
N VAL A 201 -12.63 17.41 39.69
CA VAL A 201 -12.24 18.67 40.31
C VAL A 201 -13.40 19.30 41.08
N PRO A 202 -13.30 19.39 42.42
CA PRO A 202 -14.24 20.17 43.22
C PRO A 202 -13.90 21.67 43.16
N VAL A 203 -14.93 22.49 42.96
CA VAL A 203 -14.81 23.93 42.74
C VAL A 203 -15.60 24.68 43.80
N LYS A 204 -14.89 25.08 44.86
CA LYS A 204 -15.40 26.02 45.85
C LYS A 204 -15.19 27.48 45.43
N THR A 205 -14.03 27.77 44.84
CA THR A 205 -13.72 29.04 44.20
C THR A 205 -12.92 28.78 42.92
N ILE A 206 -12.83 29.78 42.05
CA ILE A 206 -12.00 29.73 40.85
C ILE A 206 -10.51 30.00 41.14
N ASP A 207 -10.13 30.24 42.40
CA ASP A 207 -8.75 30.53 42.76
C ASP A 207 -7.86 29.31 42.51
N ASN A 208 -6.81 29.50 41.71
CA ASN A 208 -5.86 28.44 41.30
C ASN A 208 -6.52 27.23 40.63
N LEU A 209 -7.77 27.33 40.16
CA LEU A 209 -8.45 26.24 39.46
C LEU A 209 -7.72 25.87 38.16
N ASP A 210 -7.27 26.88 37.43
CA ASP A 210 -6.40 26.74 36.25
C ASP A 210 -5.15 25.92 36.58
N TRP A 211 -4.45 26.24 37.67
CA TRP A 211 -3.27 25.50 38.09
C TRP A 211 -3.59 24.05 38.48
N ARG A 212 -4.65 23.82 39.28
CA ARG A 212 -5.06 22.48 39.70
C ARG A 212 -5.39 21.61 38.50
N VAL A 213 -6.15 22.15 37.53
CA VAL A 213 -6.47 21.43 36.29
C VAL A 213 -5.21 21.18 35.46
N ALA A 214 -4.33 22.17 35.32
CA ALA A 214 -3.07 22.00 34.58
C ALA A 214 -2.16 20.94 35.20
N HIS A 215 -2.10 20.87 36.54
CA HIS A 215 -1.39 19.83 37.28
C HIS A 215 -1.98 18.43 37.00
N GLU A 216 -3.30 18.27 37.12
CA GLU A 216 -3.97 16.99 36.84
C GLU A 216 -3.87 16.56 35.36
N MET A 217 -3.83 17.52 34.44
CA MET A 217 -3.55 17.25 33.02
C MET A 217 -2.15 16.65 32.83
N GLY A 218 -1.16 17.02 33.66
CA GLY A 218 0.15 16.37 33.66
C GLY A 218 0.01 14.86 33.93
N HIS A 219 -0.76 14.49 34.94
CA HIS A 219 -1.03 13.08 35.26
C HIS A 219 -1.81 12.36 34.16
N ILE A 220 -2.76 13.00 33.47
CA ILE A 220 -3.45 12.42 32.29
C ILE A 220 -2.43 11.89 31.28
N PHE A 221 -1.31 12.59 31.11
CA PHE A 221 -0.19 12.19 30.25
C PHE A 221 1.01 11.66 31.05
N TRP A 222 0.72 10.93 32.13
CA TRP A 222 1.66 10.12 32.91
C TRP A 222 2.72 10.85 33.73
N ALA A 223 2.70 12.19 33.81
CA ALA A 223 3.62 12.88 34.70
C ALA A 223 3.42 12.41 36.14
N THR A 224 4.49 12.28 36.91
CA THR A 224 4.44 11.95 38.35
C THR A 224 4.50 13.19 39.20
N ASP A 225 4.03 13.06 40.45
CA ASP A 225 4.24 14.09 41.47
C ASP A 225 5.73 14.19 41.81
N GLU A 226 6.28 15.39 41.74
CA GLU A 226 7.71 15.65 41.92
C GLU A 226 8.06 16.12 43.34
N TYR A 227 7.22 15.85 44.33
CA TYR A 227 7.41 16.30 45.73
C TYR A 227 7.47 15.15 46.74
N ASN A 228 7.62 13.91 46.28
CA ASN A 228 7.60 12.72 47.14
C ASN A 228 9.01 12.20 47.51
N ASN A 229 10.07 12.80 46.95
CA ASN A 229 11.48 12.40 47.12
C ASN A 229 11.79 10.97 46.64
N LYS A 230 11.06 10.51 45.62
CA LYS A 230 11.30 9.23 44.94
C LYS A 230 11.34 9.49 43.44
N THR A 231 12.46 9.15 42.83
CA THR A 231 12.56 9.14 41.37
C THR A 231 11.66 8.06 40.78
N GLU A 232 10.69 8.48 39.96
CA GLU A 232 9.74 7.62 39.29
C GLU A 232 9.92 7.67 37.77
N TYR A 233 9.68 6.53 37.12
CA TYR A 233 9.76 6.39 35.66
C TYR A 233 8.36 6.13 35.11
N LYS A 234 7.88 7.04 34.26
CA LYS A 234 6.54 7.00 33.66
C LYS A 234 6.53 7.58 32.24
N GLY A 235 5.37 7.52 31.61
CA GLY A 235 5.14 8.00 30.26
C GLY A 235 5.55 7.01 29.19
N TYR A 236 5.12 7.27 27.96
CA TYR A 236 5.40 6.43 26.79
C TYR A 236 6.90 6.13 26.61
N LEU A 237 7.75 7.08 26.97
CA LEU A 237 9.21 6.99 26.89
C LEU A 237 9.87 6.38 28.14
N ASN A 238 9.10 6.17 29.22
CA ASN A 238 9.55 5.71 30.54
C ASN A 238 10.71 6.55 31.08
N VAL A 239 10.47 7.85 31.19
CA VAL A 239 11.47 8.86 31.58
C VAL A 239 11.36 9.14 33.08
N SER A 240 12.50 9.40 33.74
CA SER A 240 12.55 9.77 35.15
C SER A 240 11.97 11.17 35.37
N ASP A 241 11.25 11.40 36.45
CA ASP A 241 10.90 12.74 36.93
C ASP A 241 12.09 13.48 37.59
N ILE A 242 11.82 14.68 38.12
CA ILE A 242 12.78 15.48 38.91
C ILE A 242 12.11 15.91 40.22
N ASP A 243 12.40 15.21 41.31
CA ASP A 243 11.97 15.64 42.65
C ASP A 243 12.51 17.02 43.02
N GLY A 244 11.67 17.84 43.65
CA GLY A 244 12.06 19.18 44.09
C GLY A 244 12.29 20.17 42.95
N SER A 245 11.78 19.88 41.73
CA SER A 245 12.02 20.69 40.53
C SER A 245 11.55 22.14 40.63
N GLY A 246 10.62 22.45 41.54
CA GLY A 246 9.90 23.72 41.58
C GLY A 246 8.86 23.89 40.45
N GLY A 247 8.69 22.90 39.57
CA GLY A 247 7.73 22.92 38.47
C GLY A 247 6.28 22.64 38.89
N ILE A 248 5.40 22.55 37.90
CA ILE A 248 3.95 22.39 38.07
C ILE A 248 3.60 21.08 38.79
N MET A 249 4.40 20.03 38.60
CA MET A 249 4.23 18.75 39.28
C MET A 249 4.87 18.70 40.68
N ASN A 250 5.61 19.74 41.08
CA ASN A 250 6.30 19.82 42.37
C ASN A 250 5.65 20.81 43.35
N LYS A 251 5.31 22.01 42.87
CA LYS A 251 5.00 23.15 43.74
C LYS A 251 3.68 23.81 43.37
N PHE A 252 2.80 23.92 44.37
CA PHE A 252 1.54 24.65 44.26
C PHE A 252 1.73 26.07 43.70
N GLY A 253 0.94 26.41 42.67
CA GLY A 253 0.97 27.71 42.00
C GLY A 253 2.16 27.93 41.04
N SER A 254 2.99 26.91 40.80
CA SER A 254 4.09 26.99 39.83
C SER A 254 3.59 26.77 38.40
N TRP A 255 4.06 27.61 37.47
CA TRP A 255 3.76 27.56 36.04
C TRP A 255 5.01 27.29 35.20
N GLU A 256 5.83 26.36 35.68
CA GLU A 256 7.04 25.88 35.01
C GLU A 256 6.99 24.37 34.83
N ILE A 257 7.69 23.84 33.83
CA ILE A 257 7.81 22.38 33.60
C ILE A 257 9.26 21.98 33.80
N SER A 258 9.49 20.93 34.58
CA SER A 258 10.80 20.34 34.80
C SER A 258 11.31 19.60 33.55
N GLY A 259 12.63 19.50 33.39
CA GLY A 259 13.23 18.71 32.30
C GLY A 259 13.30 19.37 30.93
N LYS A 260 12.96 20.67 30.84
CA LYS A 260 13.13 21.49 29.64
C LYS A 260 14.60 21.61 29.20
N PRO A 261 14.89 21.82 27.90
CA PRO A 261 13.97 21.71 26.75
C PRO A 261 14.04 20.34 26.06
N HIS A 262 15.00 19.48 26.39
CA HIS A 262 15.29 18.26 25.62
C HIS A 262 14.48 17.02 26.05
N GLY A 263 13.84 17.04 27.23
CA GLY A 263 13.00 15.92 27.68
C GLY A 263 13.75 14.63 28.05
N LEU A 264 15.03 14.74 28.43
CA LEU A 264 15.82 13.59 28.91
C LEU A 264 15.38 13.11 30.31
N ASN A 265 14.72 13.99 31.08
CA ASN A 265 14.14 13.75 32.40
C ASN A 265 12.97 14.73 32.64
N GLY A 266 12.38 14.68 33.83
CA GLY A 266 11.32 15.57 34.27
C GLY A 266 9.97 15.31 33.60
N THR A 267 9.02 16.15 33.99
CA THR A 267 7.66 16.19 33.44
C THR A 267 7.68 16.31 31.92
N TRP A 268 8.57 17.14 31.36
CA TRP A 268 8.70 17.35 29.92
C TRP A 268 8.98 16.05 29.15
N GLY A 269 9.88 15.20 29.66
CA GLY A 269 10.14 13.89 29.05
C GLY A 269 9.05 12.86 29.32
N GLN A 270 8.41 12.89 30.50
CA GLN A 270 7.33 11.95 30.86
C GLN A 270 6.08 12.13 29.99
N ILE A 271 5.71 13.38 29.65
CA ILE A 271 4.58 13.65 28.75
C ILE A 271 4.90 13.41 27.26
N GLY A 272 6.13 13.01 26.94
CA GLY A 272 6.54 12.59 25.60
C GLY A 272 7.26 13.65 24.77
N TRP A 273 7.61 14.81 25.33
CA TRP A 273 8.30 15.89 24.61
C TRP A 273 9.83 15.72 24.58
N ARG A 274 10.30 14.53 24.23
CA ARG A 274 11.74 14.32 24.04
C ARG A 274 12.10 14.54 22.58
N ASP A 275 13.11 15.36 22.35
CA ASP A 275 13.74 15.59 21.04
C ASP A 275 15.24 15.34 21.24
N SER A 276 15.67 14.12 20.90
CA SER A 276 17.02 13.64 21.22
C SER A 276 18.09 14.11 20.23
N ASP A 277 17.72 14.41 18.99
CA ASP A 277 18.64 14.84 17.93
C ASP A 277 18.48 16.33 17.54
N ASN A 278 17.53 17.03 18.18
CA ASN A 278 17.33 18.46 18.13
C ASN A 278 16.95 18.94 16.72
N ASP A 279 16.12 18.18 16.02
CA ASP A 279 15.58 18.53 14.71
C ASP A 279 14.22 19.24 14.76
N GLY A 280 13.64 19.38 15.97
CA GLY A 280 12.33 19.98 16.20
C GLY A 280 11.17 19.00 16.04
N ILE A 281 11.42 17.70 15.98
CA ILE A 281 10.41 16.64 15.94
C ILE A 281 10.59 15.78 17.19
N GLN A 282 9.50 15.51 17.90
CA GLN A 282 9.58 14.69 19.12
C GLN A 282 9.83 13.23 18.75
N ASP A 283 10.73 12.54 19.45
CA ASP A 283 11.16 11.15 19.21
C ASP A 283 10.00 10.18 18.91
N ILE A 284 8.86 10.35 19.59
CA ILE A 284 7.69 9.46 19.46
C ILE A 284 7.07 9.55 18.06
N VAL A 285 7.12 10.72 17.44
CA VAL A 285 6.63 10.99 16.09
C VAL A 285 7.76 11.10 15.06
N ASP A 286 9.02 11.17 15.51
CA ASP A 286 10.20 11.09 14.66
C ASP A 286 10.53 9.63 14.30
N THR A 287 9.70 9.04 13.44
CA THR A 287 9.82 7.62 13.06
C THR A 287 9.82 7.42 11.56
N PRO A 288 10.66 6.49 11.03
CA PRO A 288 10.66 6.15 9.63
C PRO A 288 9.48 5.23 9.24
N GLN A 289 9.22 5.18 7.95
CA GLN A 289 8.18 4.38 7.31
C GLN A 289 8.79 3.11 6.74
N ARG A 290 7.99 2.06 6.68
CA ARG A 290 8.31 0.85 5.94
C ARG A 290 7.52 0.84 4.64
N VAL A 291 8.20 0.52 3.55
CA VAL A 291 7.61 0.41 2.22
C VAL A 291 7.80 -1.02 1.75
N TYR A 292 6.71 -1.71 1.46
CA TYR A 292 6.67 -3.09 1.03
C TYR A 292 6.19 -3.20 -0.40
N LEU A 293 6.85 -4.03 -1.20
CA LEU A 293 6.50 -4.25 -2.61
C LEU A 293 5.82 -5.61 -2.79
N ASN A 294 4.72 -5.61 -3.55
CA ASN A 294 4.15 -6.84 -4.08
C ASN A 294 4.84 -7.25 -5.39
N PRO A 295 4.66 -8.51 -5.86
CA PRO A 295 5.10 -8.91 -7.18
C PRO A 295 4.54 -7.98 -8.28
N HIS A 296 5.42 -7.42 -9.09
CA HIS A 296 5.06 -6.53 -10.18
C HIS A 296 4.58 -7.31 -11.42
N LYS A 297 3.88 -6.61 -12.33
CA LYS A 297 3.47 -7.16 -13.63
C LYS A 297 3.91 -6.24 -14.76
N ILE A 298 4.57 -6.80 -15.76
CA ILE A 298 4.90 -6.09 -17.00
C ILE A 298 3.69 -6.17 -17.94
N ILE A 299 3.23 -5.02 -18.42
CA ILE A 299 2.08 -4.87 -19.33
C ILE A 299 2.57 -4.06 -20.54
N GLY A 300 2.94 -4.77 -21.62
CA GLY A 300 3.68 -4.15 -22.73
C GLY A 300 5.00 -3.58 -22.21
N ASN A 301 5.19 -2.27 -22.39
CA ASN A 301 6.40 -1.55 -21.96
C ASN A 301 6.20 -0.78 -20.63
N LYS A 302 5.17 -1.12 -19.85
CA LYS A 302 4.88 -0.49 -18.56
C LYS A 302 4.95 -1.52 -17.46
N VAL A 303 5.26 -1.07 -16.24
CA VAL A 303 5.27 -1.92 -15.05
C VAL A 303 4.15 -1.49 -14.12
N ASN A 304 3.24 -2.41 -13.83
CA ASN A 304 2.24 -2.25 -12.78
C ASN A 304 2.85 -2.67 -11.45
N ILE A 305 2.94 -1.73 -10.51
CA ILE A 305 3.53 -1.91 -9.19
C ILE A 305 2.46 -1.66 -8.14
N THR A 306 2.40 -2.55 -7.16
CA THR A 306 1.54 -2.41 -5.99
C THR A 306 2.35 -2.69 -4.73
N GLY A 307 1.88 -2.18 -3.59
CA GLY A 307 2.58 -2.37 -2.34
C GLY A 307 1.86 -1.72 -1.17
N VAL A 308 2.55 -1.67 -0.02
CA VAL A 308 2.02 -1.12 1.23
C VAL A 308 3.05 -0.22 1.88
N ALA A 309 2.62 0.96 2.33
CA ALA A 309 3.41 1.88 3.13
C ALA A 309 2.83 1.94 4.55
N VAL A 310 3.71 1.82 5.55
CA VAL A 310 3.35 1.68 6.97
C VAL A 310 4.23 2.60 7.81
N VAL A 311 3.63 3.36 8.72
CA VAL A 311 4.37 4.07 9.77
C VAL A 311 4.88 3.06 10.79
N THR A 312 6.16 3.15 11.16
CA THR A 312 6.71 2.38 12.28
C THR A 312 6.49 3.17 13.58
N PRO A 313 5.62 2.75 14.51
CA PRO A 313 5.46 3.45 15.78
C PRO A 313 6.75 3.39 16.61
N TYR A 314 7.04 4.45 17.37
CA TYR A 314 8.14 4.43 18.34
C TYR A 314 7.82 3.40 19.45
N PRO A 315 8.80 2.63 19.95
CA PRO A 315 8.54 1.64 21.00
C PRO A 315 8.01 2.25 22.30
N ASN A 316 6.84 1.77 22.75
CA ASN A 316 6.28 2.11 24.04
C ASN A 316 7.09 1.42 25.14
N LYS A 317 7.63 2.21 26.07
CA LYS A 317 8.41 1.73 27.21
C LYS A 317 7.63 1.81 28.53
N ASN A 318 6.40 2.32 28.50
CA ASN A 318 5.59 2.50 29.70
C ASN A 318 5.17 1.12 30.26
N LEU A 319 5.64 0.80 31.46
CA LEU A 319 5.33 -0.47 32.12
C LEU A 319 3.90 -0.52 32.71
N TYR A 320 3.19 0.61 32.69
CA TYR A 320 1.89 0.78 33.36
C TYR A 320 0.73 1.05 32.40
N SER A 321 0.97 1.13 31.08
CA SER A 321 -0.08 1.24 30.06
C SER A 321 -0.32 -0.10 29.35
N SER A 322 -1.02 -0.08 28.21
CA SER A 322 -1.26 -1.27 27.38
C SER A 322 0.01 -1.88 26.78
N GLN A 323 1.14 -1.16 26.86
CA GLN A 323 2.44 -1.52 26.25
C GLN A 323 2.40 -1.65 24.72
N ARG A 324 1.29 -1.24 24.09
CA ARG A 324 1.19 -1.21 22.63
C ARG A 324 2.01 -0.05 22.08
N ASN A 325 2.76 -0.34 21.02
CA ASN A 325 3.41 0.70 20.22
C ASN A 325 2.33 1.38 19.39
N VAL A 326 2.03 2.64 19.70
CA VAL A 326 1.04 3.43 18.97
C VAL A 326 1.66 4.68 18.35
N THR A 327 1.03 5.18 17.30
CA THR A 327 1.45 6.39 16.61
C THR A 327 0.26 7.20 16.13
N ILE A 328 0.44 8.52 16.13
CA ILE A 328 -0.48 9.50 15.54
C ILE A 328 -0.01 9.95 14.15
N ASN A 329 1.09 9.40 13.66
CA ASN A 329 1.63 9.75 12.35
C ASN A 329 0.77 9.15 11.24
N LYS A 330 0.44 10.01 10.28
CA LYS A 330 -0.20 9.63 9.03
C LYS A 330 0.81 9.48 7.90
N ILE A 331 0.56 8.53 6.99
CA ILE A 331 1.22 8.53 5.67
C ILE A 331 0.66 9.69 4.86
N GLU A 332 1.49 10.68 4.58
CA GLU A 332 1.09 11.92 3.91
C GLU A 332 1.23 11.80 2.39
N ALA A 333 2.30 11.17 1.93
CA ALA A 333 2.55 10.96 0.51
C ALA A 333 3.23 9.61 0.24
N VAL A 334 2.94 9.06 -0.95
CA VAL A 334 3.74 7.97 -1.54
C VAL A 334 4.12 8.40 -2.94
N GLU A 335 5.40 8.29 -3.26
CA GLU A 335 6.01 8.76 -4.50
C GLU A 335 6.86 7.65 -5.12
N PHE A 336 7.07 7.70 -6.43
CA PHE A 336 8.02 6.84 -7.13
C PHE A 336 8.93 7.65 -8.05
N ARG A 337 10.11 7.11 -8.35
CA ARG A 337 10.98 7.61 -9.42
C ARG A 337 11.63 6.46 -10.17
N ILE A 338 12.08 6.74 -11.39
CA ILE A 338 12.70 5.77 -12.28
C ILE A 338 14.10 6.28 -12.64
N ASN A 339 15.10 5.41 -12.56
CA ASN A 339 16.50 5.68 -12.94
C ASN A 339 17.04 6.99 -12.35
N SER A 340 16.79 7.21 -11.05
CA SER A 340 17.18 8.43 -10.32
C SER A 340 16.59 9.74 -10.87
N GLY A 341 15.51 9.68 -11.63
CA GLY A 341 14.76 10.86 -12.10
C GLY A 341 13.98 11.58 -10.99
N GLU A 342 13.08 12.48 -11.40
CA GLU A 342 12.22 13.23 -10.49
C GLU A 342 11.19 12.33 -9.79
N TRP A 343 10.86 12.67 -8.54
CA TRP A 343 9.80 12.02 -7.78
C TRP A 343 8.43 12.35 -8.38
N GLN A 344 7.57 11.32 -8.48
CA GLN A 344 6.22 11.41 -9.01
C GLN A 344 5.24 10.89 -7.95
N ASN A 345 4.19 11.66 -7.67
CA ASN A 345 3.15 11.27 -6.73
C ASN A 345 2.36 10.05 -7.22
N ILE A 346 2.13 9.08 -6.33
CA ILE A 346 1.18 8.00 -6.53
C ILE A 346 -0.18 8.47 -6.04
N THR A 347 -1.16 8.56 -6.93
CA THR A 347 -2.50 9.06 -6.60
C THR A 347 -3.48 7.96 -6.16
N THR A 348 -3.20 6.71 -6.49
CA THR A 348 -4.04 5.56 -6.10
C THR A 348 -3.52 5.00 -4.79
N ILE A 349 -3.91 5.65 -3.70
CA ILE A 349 -3.59 5.27 -2.32
C ILE A 349 -4.89 4.91 -1.60
N THR A 350 -4.95 3.75 -0.94
CA THR A 350 -6.12 3.32 -0.17
C THR A 350 -5.75 2.93 1.27
N PRO A 351 -6.32 3.59 2.29
CA PRO A 351 -6.14 3.21 3.69
C PRO A 351 -6.52 1.76 3.97
N TRP A 352 -5.77 1.10 4.84
CA TRP A 352 -6.18 -0.20 5.38
C TRP A 352 -7.34 -0.05 6.35
N LYS A 353 -8.06 -1.15 6.58
CA LYS A 353 -9.18 -1.22 7.51
C LYS A 353 -8.93 -2.28 8.57
N PHE A 354 -9.21 -1.92 9.82
CA PHE A 354 -9.08 -2.81 10.96
C PHE A 354 -10.36 -2.85 11.77
N LYS A 355 -10.62 -3.99 12.41
CA LYS A 355 -11.67 -4.09 13.43
C LYS A 355 -11.17 -3.45 14.71
N LYS A 356 -11.73 -2.30 15.07
CA LYS A 356 -11.42 -1.58 16.30
C LYS A 356 -12.53 -1.74 17.34
N LEU A 357 -12.12 -2.02 18.57
CA LEU A 357 -13.01 -1.90 19.73
C LEU A 357 -13.38 -0.43 19.90
N VAL A 358 -14.67 -0.12 19.93
CA VAL A 358 -15.17 1.24 20.16
C VAL A 358 -16.01 1.35 21.43
N LYS A 359 -16.54 0.23 21.91
CA LYS A 359 -17.26 0.16 23.18
C LYS A 359 -17.05 -1.19 23.87
N TYR A 360 -16.67 -1.16 25.15
CA TYR A 360 -16.41 -2.36 25.95
C TYR A 360 -17.69 -3.16 26.26
N PRO A 361 -17.64 -4.50 26.39
CA PRO A 361 -16.48 -5.37 26.15
C PRO A 361 -16.19 -5.65 24.68
N ASP A 362 -17.22 -5.76 23.83
CA ASP A 362 -17.06 -6.42 22.52
C ASP A 362 -17.75 -5.69 21.35
N THR A 363 -17.91 -4.37 21.40
CA THR A 363 -18.45 -3.62 20.25
C THR A 363 -17.32 -3.20 19.33
N TYR A 364 -17.17 -3.93 18.21
CA TYR A 364 -16.16 -3.67 17.20
C TYR A 364 -16.76 -3.06 15.93
N ILE A 365 -16.07 -2.10 15.35
CA ILE A 365 -16.38 -1.56 14.01
C ILE A 365 -15.16 -1.63 13.10
N GLU A 366 -15.39 -1.71 11.80
CA GLU A 366 -14.32 -1.58 10.82
C GLU A 366 -14.01 -0.10 10.60
N LYS A 367 -12.75 0.31 10.83
CA LYS A 367 -12.30 1.70 10.69
C LYS A 367 -11.04 1.76 9.83
N GLU A 368 -10.96 2.78 8.99
CA GLU A 368 -9.75 3.08 8.22
C GLU A 368 -8.63 3.58 9.14
N THR A 369 -7.40 3.16 8.85
CA THR A 369 -6.20 3.65 9.55
C THR A 369 -5.45 4.67 8.69
N TYR A 370 -4.96 5.74 9.30
CA TYR A 370 -4.13 6.74 8.61
C TYR A 370 -2.66 6.33 8.51
N ALA A 371 -2.23 5.32 9.26
CA ALA A 371 -0.84 4.91 9.38
C ALA A 371 -0.42 3.84 8.35
N ILE A 372 -1.37 3.22 7.66
CA ILE A 372 -1.13 2.13 6.70
C ILE A 372 -1.96 2.35 5.45
N VAL A 373 -1.28 2.35 4.29
CA VAL A 373 -1.94 2.52 2.99
C VAL A 373 -1.43 1.51 1.98
N ASN A 374 -2.33 0.99 1.13
CA ASN A 374 -1.93 0.35 -0.12
C ASN A 374 -1.62 1.43 -1.14
N TYR A 375 -0.62 1.20 -1.99
CA TYR A 375 -0.35 2.03 -3.14
C TYR A 375 -0.35 1.19 -4.43
N THR A 376 -0.82 1.79 -5.51
CA THR A 376 -0.80 1.21 -6.87
C THR A 376 -0.38 2.28 -7.87
N PHE A 377 0.52 1.94 -8.78
CA PHE A 377 0.82 2.79 -9.92
C PHE A 377 1.26 1.97 -11.14
N LEU A 378 1.07 2.57 -12.31
CA LEU A 378 1.59 2.09 -13.58
C LEU A 378 2.67 3.05 -14.05
N THR A 379 3.85 2.56 -14.39
CA THR A 379 4.92 3.42 -14.91
C THR A 379 4.51 4.07 -16.24
N PRO A 380 5.17 5.18 -16.64
CA PRO A 380 5.27 5.57 -18.05
C PRO A 380 5.82 4.43 -18.91
N GLU A 381 5.76 4.59 -20.23
CA GLU A 381 6.42 3.64 -21.14
C GLU A 381 7.93 3.65 -20.93
N LEU A 382 8.48 2.46 -20.75
CA LEU A 382 9.89 2.22 -20.53
C LEU A 382 10.51 1.64 -21.80
N SER A 383 11.74 2.03 -22.10
CA SER A 383 12.52 1.42 -23.17
C SER A 383 12.86 -0.04 -22.84
N PRO A 384 13.19 -0.89 -23.82
CA PRO A 384 13.84 -2.17 -23.55
C PRO A 384 15.11 -2.00 -22.72
N GLY A 385 15.36 -2.93 -21.80
CA GLY A 385 16.52 -2.92 -20.90
C GLY A 385 16.14 -2.85 -19.43
N GLU A 386 17.16 -2.65 -18.59
CA GLU A 386 17.00 -2.59 -17.13
C GLU A 386 16.59 -1.20 -16.66
N HIS A 387 15.62 -1.15 -15.76
CA HIS A 387 15.14 0.06 -15.11
C HIS A 387 15.12 -0.13 -13.60
N PHE A 388 15.73 0.82 -12.88
CA PHE A 388 15.70 0.88 -11.42
C PHE A 388 14.55 1.78 -10.97
N ILE A 389 13.65 1.24 -10.15
CA ILE A 389 12.46 1.94 -9.67
C ILE A 389 12.54 2.05 -8.15
N GLU A 390 12.42 3.28 -7.66
CA GLU A 390 12.40 3.58 -6.22
C GLU A 390 11.03 4.09 -5.82
N ILE A 391 10.60 3.71 -4.63
CA ILE A 391 9.35 4.12 -4.00
C ILE A 391 9.71 4.75 -2.66
N LYS A 392 9.10 5.88 -2.33
CA LYS A 392 9.26 6.61 -1.08
C LYS A 392 7.90 6.85 -0.45
N ALA A 393 7.79 6.62 0.85
CA ALA A 393 6.63 7.03 1.62
C ALA A 393 7.05 8.04 2.68
N THR A 394 6.30 9.14 2.80
CA THR A 394 6.60 10.27 3.69
C THR A 394 5.46 10.44 4.69
N ASN A 395 5.76 10.64 5.99
CA ASN A 395 4.72 10.98 6.98
C ASN A 395 4.47 12.50 7.06
N GLN A 396 3.49 12.89 7.85
CA GLN A 396 3.13 14.31 8.09
C GLN A 396 4.25 15.17 8.70
N TRP A 397 5.31 14.55 9.24
CA TRP A 397 6.47 15.23 9.83
C TRP A 397 7.68 15.27 8.87
N GLY A 398 7.56 14.74 7.66
CA GLY A 398 8.62 14.78 6.64
C GLY A 398 9.57 13.58 6.65
N ASN A 399 9.48 12.68 7.62
CA ASN A 399 10.29 11.47 7.65
C ASN A 399 9.93 10.58 6.47
N SER A 400 10.92 9.88 5.92
CA SER A 400 10.77 9.07 4.72
C SER A 400 11.30 7.65 4.88
N GLY A 401 10.60 6.71 4.27
CA GLY A 401 10.98 5.31 4.11
C GLY A 401 11.01 4.91 2.65
N TYR A 402 11.83 3.93 2.29
CA TYR A 402 12.11 3.59 0.89
C TYR A 402 12.00 2.09 0.60
N ALA A 403 11.59 1.79 -0.63
CA ALA A 403 11.76 0.48 -1.26
C ALA A 403 12.24 0.67 -2.69
N ASN A 404 12.84 -0.36 -3.28
CA ASN A 404 13.25 -0.33 -4.67
C ASN A 404 13.15 -1.70 -5.32
N LEU A 405 13.10 -1.71 -6.66
CA LEU A 405 13.23 -2.90 -7.47
C LEU A 405 13.94 -2.58 -8.79
N THR A 406 14.54 -3.59 -9.39
CA THR A 406 15.01 -3.53 -10.78
C THR A 406 14.09 -4.37 -11.65
N VAL A 407 13.65 -3.82 -12.78
CA VAL A 407 12.81 -4.51 -13.77
C VAL A 407 13.52 -4.50 -15.12
N THR A 408 13.42 -5.60 -15.85
CA THR A 408 13.93 -5.71 -17.22
C THR A 408 12.77 -5.71 -18.19
N ILE A 409 12.69 -4.69 -19.03
CA ILE A 409 11.72 -4.62 -20.12
C ILE A 409 12.31 -5.39 -21.30
N PRO A 410 11.64 -6.46 -21.78
CA PRO A 410 12.16 -7.24 -22.89
C PRO A 410 12.20 -6.42 -24.17
N GLU A 411 13.22 -6.63 -24.98
CA GLU A 411 13.22 -6.17 -26.36
C GLU A 411 12.23 -7.02 -27.16
N LEU A 412 11.29 -6.38 -27.85
CA LEU A 412 10.31 -7.08 -28.66
C LEU A 412 10.97 -7.61 -29.93
N VAL A 413 10.90 -8.92 -30.15
CA VAL A 413 11.46 -9.55 -31.36
C VAL A 413 10.40 -9.58 -32.46
N ARG A 414 10.79 -9.19 -33.67
CA ARG A 414 10.00 -9.31 -34.90
C ARG A 414 10.58 -10.44 -35.75
N ASP A 415 9.74 -11.38 -36.16
CA ASP A 415 10.14 -12.59 -36.90
C ASP A 415 8.91 -13.18 -37.63
N VAL A 416 8.93 -13.17 -38.96
CA VAL A 416 7.92 -13.75 -39.84
C VAL A 416 8.56 -14.78 -40.77
N ALA A 417 8.05 -16.00 -40.74
CA ALA A 417 8.68 -17.13 -41.42
C ALA A 417 7.74 -17.82 -42.39
N ILE A 418 8.29 -18.30 -43.51
CA ILE A 418 7.66 -19.32 -44.34
C ILE A 418 8.12 -20.69 -43.82
N THR A 419 7.20 -21.44 -43.22
CA THR A 419 7.53 -22.70 -42.55
C THR A 419 7.33 -23.93 -43.44
N SER A 420 6.51 -23.83 -44.49
CA SER A 420 6.24 -24.95 -45.39
C SER A 420 5.65 -24.48 -46.72
N ILE A 421 6.06 -25.12 -47.82
CA ILE A 421 5.38 -25.06 -49.12
C ILE A 421 4.93 -26.47 -49.46
N LYS A 422 3.62 -26.64 -49.72
CA LYS A 422 3.00 -27.91 -50.08
C LYS A 422 2.18 -27.74 -51.36
N PRO A 423 2.77 -28.03 -52.52
CA PRO A 423 2.01 -28.20 -53.76
C PRO A 423 0.98 -29.33 -53.60
N TYR A 424 -0.18 -29.20 -54.24
CA TYR A 424 -1.13 -30.31 -54.32
C TYR A 424 -0.53 -31.48 -55.11
N ARG A 425 0.16 -31.15 -56.22
CA ARG A 425 0.87 -32.09 -57.09
C ARG A 425 2.30 -31.66 -57.38
N THR A 426 3.15 -32.64 -57.66
CA THR A 426 4.57 -32.43 -58.01
C THR A 426 4.86 -32.77 -59.47
N ILE A 427 3.95 -33.45 -60.16
CA ILE A 427 4.00 -33.69 -61.60
C ILE A 427 2.71 -33.12 -62.19
N LEU A 428 2.86 -32.13 -63.06
CA LEU A 428 1.78 -31.30 -63.57
C LEU A 428 1.79 -31.28 -65.10
N ALA A 429 0.61 -31.18 -65.69
CA ALA A 429 0.49 -30.91 -67.11
C ALA A 429 0.87 -29.45 -67.41
N ASN A 430 1.47 -29.18 -68.56
CA ASN A 430 1.70 -27.81 -69.02
C ASN A 430 0.37 -27.06 -69.23
N ALA A 431 0.39 -25.73 -69.03
CA ALA A 431 -0.79 -24.86 -69.09
C ALA A 431 -2.00 -25.32 -68.22
N SER A 432 -1.77 -26.12 -67.17
CA SER A 432 -2.80 -26.54 -66.21
C SER A 432 -2.74 -25.70 -64.93
N SER A 433 -3.80 -25.74 -64.11
CA SER A 433 -3.85 -25.06 -62.82
C SER A 433 -3.75 -26.04 -61.67
N THR A 434 -3.01 -25.68 -60.63
CA THR A 434 -2.89 -26.42 -59.37
C THR A 434 -2.92 -25.48 -58.17
N SER A 435 -3.21 -26.02 -56.99
CA SER A 435 -3.09 -25.27 -55.74
C SER A 435 -1.77 -25.53 -55.00
N ILE A 436 -1.23 -24.48 -54.39
CA ILE A 436 -0.04 -24.53 -53.54
C ILE A 436 -0.39 -23.90 -52.20
N ASN A 437 -0.25 -24.70 -51.14
CA ASN A 437 -0.43 -24.24 -49.77
C ASN A 437 0.91 -23.78 -49.19
N VAL A 438 0.97 -22.52 -48.76
CA VAL A 438 2.12 -21.92 -48.08
C VAL A 438 1.75 -21.72 -46.62
N THR A 439 2.48 -22.35 -45.72
CA THR A 439 2.33 -22.12 -44.28
C THR A 439 3.25 -20.99 -43.87
N VAL A 440 2.67 -19.97 -43.24
CA VAL A 440 3.35 -18.78 -42.78
C VAL A 440 3.09 -18.61 -41.29
N GLN A 441 4.10 -18.14 -40.55
CA GLN A 441 4.02 -17.96 -39.11
C GLN A 441 4.64 -16.63 -38.71
N ASN A 442 4.01 -15.94 -37.77
CA ASN A 442 4.64 -14.87 -37.00
C ASN A 442 5.25 -15.52 -35.74
N LYS A 443 6.57 -15.62 -35.69
CA LYS A 443 7.32 -16.15 -34.55
C LYS A 443 7.71 -15.05 -33.56
N GLY A 444 7.51 -13.78 -33.90
CA GLY A 444 7.79 -12.62 -33.05
C GLY A 444 6.77 -12.37 -31.93
N ASP A 445 6.99 -11.28 -31.19
CA ASP A 445 6.22 -10.87 -30.00
C ASP A 445 5.18 -9.77 -30.30
N THR A 446 5.20 -9.23 -31.52
CA THR A 446 4.31 -8.18 -32.00
C THR A 446 3.32 -8.73 -33.03
N THR A 447 2.17 -8.08 -33.19
CA THR A 447 1.27 -8.36 -34.32
C THR A 447 1.84 -7.73 -35.57
N GLU A 448 1.95 -8.50 -36.65
CA GLU A 448 2.59 -8.05 -37.88
C GLU A 448 1.65 -8.19 -39.08
N THR A 449 1.75 -7.23 -40.00
CA THR A 449 1.07 -7.25 -41.30
C THR A 449 2.12 -7.24 -42.40
N PHE A 450 2.10 -8.26 -43.25
CA PHE A 450 3.13 -8.44 -44.29
C PHE A 450 2.58 -9.16 -45.53
N ASN A 451 3.35 -9.09 -46.60
CA ASN A 451 3.03 -9.70 -47.88
C ASN A 451 3.76 -11.03 -48.02
N VAL A 452 3.06 -12.08 -48.45
CA VAL A 452 3.66 -13.35 -48.89
C VAL A 452 3.53 -13.42 -50.40
N THR A 453 4.66 -13.53 -51.10
CA THR A 453 4.70 -13.64 -52.57
C THR A 453 5.24 -15.00 -52.97
N LEU A 454 4.53 -15.68 -53.87
CA LEU A 454 4.90 -16.98 -54.40
C LEU A 454 5.43 -16.82 -55.83
N PHE A 455 6.53 -17.49 -56.14
CA PHE A 455 7.20 -17.48 -57.45
C PHE A 455 7.38 -18.91 -57.96
N TYR A 456 7.32 -19.09 -59.29
CA TYR A 456 7.93 -20.23 -59.96
C TYR A 456 9.18 -19.74 -60.69
N ASN A 457 10.33 -20.37 -60.43
CA ASN A 457 11.65 -19.87 -60.83
C ASN A 457 11.81 -18.39 -60.44
N THR A 458 11.72 -17.47 -61.42
CA THR A 458 11.79 -16.01 -61.21
C THR A 458 10.46 -15.28 -61.49
N SER A 459 9.42 -15.99 -61.95
CA SER A 459 8.13 -15.41 -62.31
C SER A 459 7.13 -15.51 -61.17
N GLN A 460 6.39 -14.42 -60.93
CA GLN A 460 5.44 -14.33 -59.82
C GLN A 460 4.15 -15.10 -60.13
N ILE A 461 3.69 -15.90 -59.16
CA ILE A 461 2.37 -16.56 -59.15
C ILE A 461 1.34 -15.61 -58.55
N GLY A 462 1.64 -15.00 -57.42
CA GLY A 462 0.74 -14.07 -56.75
C GLY A 462 1.29 -13.58 -55.42
N THR A 463 0.65 -12.56 -54.87
CA THR A 463 0.94 -11.99 -53.55
C THR A 463 -0.34 -11.95 -52.73
N GLN A 464 -0.23 -12.29 -51.44
CA GLN A 464 -1.32 -12.13 -50.47
C GLN A 464 -0.81 -11.36 -49.26
N THR A 465 -1.57 -10.36 -48.80
CA THR A 465 -1.31 -9.63 -47.56
C THR A 465 -2.02 -10.33 -46.41
N ILE A 466 -1.32 -10.51 -45.30
CA ILE A 466 -1.86 -11.18 -44.11
C ILE A 466 -1.45 -10.42 -42.84
N THR A 467 -2.32 -10.46 -41.83
CA THR A 467 -2.03 -10.00 -40.47
C THR A 467 -2.05 -11.19 -39.53
N LEU A 468 -0.96 -11.40 -38.77
CA LEU A 468 -0.83 -12.48 -37.81
C LEU A 468 -0.53 -11.91 -36.42
N LEU A 469 -1.30 -12.36 -35.42
CA LEU A 469 -0.97 -12.12 -34.01
C LEU A 469 0.37 -12.79 -33.66
N SER A 470 0.97 -12.36 -32.54
CA SER A 470 2.20 -12.99 -32.03
C SER A 470 2.02 -14.51 -31.88
N LYS A 471 3.05 -15.25 -32.31
CA LYS A 471 3.11 -16.73 -32.32
C LYS A 471 2.06 -17.43 -33.20
N GLN A 472 1.26 -16.70 -33.97
CA GLN A 472 0.21 -17.28 -34.81
C GLN A 472 0.77 -17.83 -36.13
N SER A 473 0.20 -18.95 -36.60
CA SER A 473 0.45 -19.50 -37.94
C SER A 473 -0.84 -19.58 -38.76
N THR A 474 -0.73 -19.46 -40.08
CA THR A 474 -1.84 -19.72 -41.02
C THR A 474 -1.35 -20.36 -42.31
N ILE A 475 -2.29 -20.87 -43.11
CA ILE A 475 -2.03 -21.43 -44.43
C ILE A 475 -2.64 -20.48 -45.47
N LEU A 476 -1.82 -20.04 -46.41
CA LEU A 476 -2.23 -19.27 -47.59
C LEU A 476 -2.31 -20.22 -48.79
N ASN A 477 -3.43 -20.19 -49.50
CA ASN A 477 -3.63 -20.98 -50.71
C ASN A 477 -3.38 -20.13 -51.95
N PHE A 478 -2.44 -20.52 -52.79
CA PHE A 478 -2.15 -19.89 -54.07
C PHE A 478 -2.60 -20.81 -55.21
N LYS A 479 -3.26 -20.25 -56.22
CA LYS A 479 -3.53 -20.96 -57.47
C LYS A 479 -2.44 -20.63 -58.48
N TRP A 480 -1.78 -21.66 -59.00
CA TRP A 480 -0.73 -21.53 -59.99
C TRP A 480 -1.16 -22.16 -61.32
N THR A 481 -1.09 -21.38 -62.40
CA THR A 481 -1.17 -21.91 -63.76
C THR A 481 0.25 -22.15 -64.27
N THR A 482 0.57 -23.41 -64.55
CA THR A 482 1.89 -23.84 -65.01
C THR A 482 2.22 -23.24 -66.38
N PRO A 483 3.49 -22.89 -66.66
CA PRO A 483 3.92 -22.48 -67.99
C PRO A 483 3.69 -23.55 -69.07
N THR A 484 3.79 -23.13 -70.33
CA THR A 484 3.69 -24.02 -71.50
C THR A 484 4.95 -24.84 -71.73
N GLU A 485 6.09 -24.33 -71.29
CA GLU A 485 7.39 -25.00 -71.34
C GLU A 485 7.40 -26.19 -70.36
N ILE A 486 7.96 -27.30 -70.84
CA ILE A 486 8.10 -28.54 -70.09
C ILE A 486 9.48 -28.58 -69.44
N GLY A 487 9.54 -29.09 -68.22
CA GLY A 487 10.79 -29.18 -67.48
C GLY A 487 10.60 -29.09 -65.97
N ASN A 488 11.70 -28.77 -65.30
CA ASN A 488 11.78 -28.70 -63.86
C ASN A 488 11.66 -27.27 -63.37
N TYR A 489 10.79 -27.06 -62.39
CA TYR A 489 10.48 -25.76 -61.82
C TYR A 489 10.68 -25.79 -60.31
N THR A 490 11.16 -24.68 -59.78
CA THR A 490 11.28 -24.46 -58.33
C THR A 490 10.21 -23.48 -57.89
N ILE A 491 9.58 -23.74 -56.75
CA ILE A 491 8.62 -22.81 -56.15
C ILE A 491 9.28 -22.12 -54.97
N THR A 492 9.28 -20.79 -54.97
CA THR A 492 9.85 -20.00 -53.87
C THR A 492 8.76 -19.11 -53.28
N ALA A 493 8.53 -19.21 -51.97
CA ALA A 493 7.67 -18.29 -51.24
C ALA A 493 8.55 -17.34 -50.44
N ILE A 494 8.20 -16.06 -50.46
CA ILE A 494 8.92 -14.97 -49.79
C ILE A 494 7.93 -14.17 -48.96
N ALA A 495 8.12 -14.14 -47.65
CA ALA A 495 7.49 -13.16 -46.76
C ALA A 495 8.29 -11.85 -46.81
N SER A 496 7.61 -10.72 -46.97
CA SER A 496 8.25 -9.41 -46.95
C SER A 496 8.82 -9.13 -45.56
N GLN A 497 10.10 -8.75 -45.49
CA GLN A 497 10.76 -8.40 -44.24
C GLN A 497 10.00 -7.31 -43.49
N ILE A 498 9.85 -7.49 -42.18
CA ILE A 498 9.33 -6.46 -41.28
C ILE A 498 10.46 -5.51 -40.85
N PRO A 499 10.26 -4.18 -40.83
CA PRO A 499 11.26 -3.27 -40.28
C PRO A 499 11.68 -3.65 -38.84
N GLY A 500 12.98 -3.88 -38.63
CA GLY A 500 13.53 -4.30 -37.34
C GLY A 500 13.62 -5.82 -37.13
N GLU A 501 13.12 -6.63 -38.07
CA GLU A 501 13.35 -8.07 -38.09
C GLU A 501 14.80 -8.41 -38.44
N THR A 502 15.40 -9.26 -37.61
CA THR A 502 16.80 -9.70 -37.75
C THR A 502 16.94 -11.14 -38.22
N SER A 503 15.98 -12.00 -37.93
CA SER A 503 15.88 -13.35 -38.52
C SER A 503 15.17 -13.24 -39.86
N ILE A 504 15.93 -13.13 -40.95
CA ILE A 504 15.38 -12.94 -42.31
C ILE A 504 15.54 -14.17 -43.21
N ASP A 505 16.35 -15.14 -42.78
CA ASP A 505 16.68 -16.31 -43.60
C ASP A 505 15.47 -17.23 -43.77
N ASP A 506 14.58 -17.29 -42.78
CA ASP A 506 13.36 -18.09 -42.81
C ASP A 506 12.15 -17.37 -43.41
N ASN A 507 12.32 -16.13 -43.86
CA ASN A 507 11.32 -15.42 -44.65
C ASN A 507 11.21 -15.99 -46.06
N THR A 508 12.22 -16.75 -46.52
CA THR A 508 12.24 -17.36 -47.84
C THR A 508 12.35 -18.87 -47.74
N LEU A 509 11.45 -19.58 -48.41
CA LEU A 509 11.53 -21.03 -48.55
C LEU A 509 11.41 -21.41 -50.02
N THR A 510 12.28 -22.31 -50.47
CA THR A 510 12.22 -22.89 -51.82
C THR A 510 11.86 -24.36 -51.75
N TYR A 511 10.81 -24.73 -52.46
CA TYR A 511 10.43 -26.10 -52.76
C TYR A 511 10.99 -26.51 -54.12
N SER A 512 11.87 -27.50 -54.10
CA SER A 512 12.40 -28.14 -55.31
C SER A 512 12.09 -29.64 -55.19
N LEU A 513 11.51 -30.31 -56.19
CA LEU A 513 11.38 -29.97 -57.61
C LEU A 513 9.95 -30.30 -58.09
N ILE A 514 9.32 -29.39 -58.85
CA ILE A 514 8.04 -29.64 -59.54
C ILE A 514 8.33 -29.89 -61.03
N GLN A 515 7.82 -31.01 -61.55
CA GLN A 515 7.93 -31.37 -62.95
C GLN A 515 6.68 -30.95 -63.71
N ILE A 516 6.88 -30.23 -64.81
CA ILE A 516 5.84 -29.96 -65.80
C ILE A 516 6.11 -30.87 -66.99
N SER A 517 5.15 -31.70 -67.37
CA SER A 517 5.20 -32.59 -68.54
C SER A 517 3.95 -32.41 -69.44
N ILE A 518 3.85 -33.22 -70.50
CA ILE A 518 2.65 -33.29 -71.33
C ILE A 518 1.46 -33.83 -70.53
N THR A 519 0.25 -33.39 -70.88
CA THR A 519 -0.95 -33.85 -70.17
C THR A 519 -1.08 -35.37 -70.25
N GLY A 520 -1.29 -36.01 -69.11
CA GLY A 520 -1.41 -37.47 -69.00
C GLY A 520 -0.10 -38.21 -68.69
N ASP A 521 1.06 -37.55 -68.74
CA ASP A 521 2.34 -38.12 -68.31
C ASP A 521 2.54 -37.88 -66.80
N LEU A 522 2.33 -38.93 -66.00
CA LEU A 522 2.34 -38.89 -64.54
C LEU A 522 3.67 -39.31 -63.94
N ASN A 523 4.59 -39.86 -64.73
CA ASN A 523 5.93 -40.22 -64.28
C ASN A 523 7.02 -39.30 -64.85
N ALA A 524 6.64 -38.32 -65.67
CA ALA A 524 7.51 -37.36 -66.36
C ALA A 524 8.59 -38.03 -67.23
N ASP A 525 8.28 -39.20 -67.83
CA ASP A 525 9.18 -39.89 -68.76
C ASP A 525 9.10 -39.39 -70.21
N GLY A 526 8.21 -38.44 -70.46
CA GLY A 526 7.98 -37.81 -71.76
C GLY A 526 7.06 -38.60 -72.68
N ARG A 527 6.39 -39.67 -72.20
CA ARG A 527 5.48 -40.50 -73.00
C ARG A 527 4.24 -40.88 -72.20
N VAL A 528 3.06 -40.51 -72.68
CA VAL A 528 1.80 -40.99 -72.10
C VAL A 528 1.56 -42.44 -72.52
N ASN A 529 1.78 -43.39 -71.62
CA ASN A 529 1.72 -44.82 -71.92
C ASN A 529 1.05 -45.63 -70.81
N ILE A 530 1.15 -46.96 -70.89
CA ILE A 530 0.49 -47.86 -69.93
C ILE A 530 0.98 -47.67 -68.50
N ASN A 531 2.20 -47.15 -68.31
CA ASN A 531 2.75 -46.84 -66.99
C ASN A 531 2.00 -45.69 -66.32
N ASP A 532 1.56 -44.68 -67.07
CA ASP A 532 0.76 -43.56 -66.52
C ASP A 532 -0.64 -44.01 -66.13
N ILE A 533 -1.29 -44.82 -66.98
CA ILE A 533 -2.57 -45.45 -66.66
C ILE A 533 -2.42 -46.32 -65.40
N TYR A 534 -1.31 -47.07 -65.31
CA TYR A 534 -1.03 -47.93 -64.15
C TYR A 534 -0.89 -47.12 -62.85
N ILE A 535 -0.29 -45.92 -62.89
CA ILE A 535 -0.20 -45.04 -61.72
C ILE A 535 -1.60 -44.68 -61.21
N VAL A 536 -2.52 -44.27 -62.09
CA VAL A 536 -3.91 -43.96 -61.71
C VAL A 536 -4.65 -45.22 -61.25
N ALA A 537 -4.52 -46.33 -61.98
CA ALA A 537 -5.20 -47.58 -61.67
C ALA A 537 -4.83 -48.14 -60.28
N ARG A 538 -3.55 -48.02 -59.88
CA ARG A 538 -3.11 -48.44 -58.53
C ARG A 538 -3.76 -47.64 -57.41
N ALA A 539 -3.98 -46.35 -57.65
CA ALA A 539 -4.56 -45.42 -56.69
C ALA A 539 -6.09 -45.25 -56.88
N PHE A 540 -6.71 -46.03 -57.78
CA PHE A 540 -8.13 -45.92 -58.07
C PHE A 540 -9.02 -46.17 -56.85
N GLN A 541 -10.08 -45.38 -56.74
CA GLN A 541 -11.02 -45.31 -55.60
C GLN A 541 -10.35 -45.01 -54.26
N THR A 542 -9.34 -44.15 -54.27
CA THR A 542 -8.70 -43.65 -53.04
C THR A 542 -8.90 -42.15 -52.89
N ASN A 543 -8.72 -41.67 -51.67
CA ASN A 543 -8.82 -40.26 -51.26
C ASN A 543 -7.66 -39.94 -50.28
N PRO A 544 -7.40 -38.64 -49.98
CA PRO A 544 -6.33 -38.26 -49.07
C PRO A 544 -6.37 -39.02 -47.73
N GLY A 545 -5.24 -39.63 -47.36
CA GLY A 545 -5.10 -40.44 -46.13
C GLY A 545 -5.17 -41.95 -46.35
N HIS A 546 -5.64 -42.40 -47.52
CA HIS A 546 -5.60 -43.83 -47.88
C HIS A 546 -4.16 -44.27 -48.23
N GLU A 547 -3.76 -45.50 -47.84
CA GLU A 547 -2.40 -46.03 -48.05
C GLU A 547 -1.94 -46.05 -49.52
N ARG A 548 -2.88 -46.25 -50.44
CA ARG A 548 -2.68 -46.25 -51.90
C ARG A 548 -2.87 -44.87 -52.56
N TRP A 549 -3.15 -43.82 -51.80
CA TRP A 549 -3.35 -42.47 -52.34
C TRP A 549 -2.08 -41.98 -53.03
N ASN A 550 -2.23 -41.48 -54.26
CA ASN A 550 -1.17 -40.80 -54.98
C ASN A 550 -1.71 -39.46 -55.47
N PHE A 551 -1.24 -38.37 -54.89
CA PHE A 551 -1.71 -37.02 -55.23
C PHE A 551 -1.48 -36.66 -56.70
N ASN A 552 -0.45 -37.20 -57.37
CA ASN A 552 -0.24 -36.97 -58.81
C ASN A 552 -1.25 -37.71 -59.70
N ALA A 553 -1.97 -38.69 -59.17
CA ALA A 553 -3.01 -39.43 -59.88
C ALA A 553 -4.41 -38.81 -59.76
N ASP A 554 -4.57 -37.75 -58.98
CA ASP A 554 -5.78 -36.92 -58.95
C ASP A 554 -5.57 -35.73 -59.89
N LEU A 555 -5.90 -35.92 -61.17
CA LEU A 555 -5.57 -34.98 -62.23
C LEU A 555 -6.49 -33.76 -62.25
N ASN A 556 -7.71 -33.89 -61.73
CA ASN A 556 -8.70 -32.81 -61.65
C ASN A 556 -8.72 -32.10 -60.28
N GLU A 557 -7.95 -32.59 -59.31
CA GLU A 557 -7.84 -32.08 -57.93
C GLU A 557 -9.18 -32.10 -57.17
N ASP A 558 -10.03 -33.12 -57.43
CA ASP A 558 -11.32 -33.30 -56.78
C ASP A 558 -11.25 -34.10 -55.45
N GLY A 559 -10.07 -34.60 -55.12
CA GLY A 559 -9.80 -35.38 -53.91
C GLY A 559 -10.21 -36.85 -54.00
N ILE A 560 -10.61 -37.36 -55.17
CA ILE A 560 -11.04 -38.74 -55.39
C ILE A 560 -10.47 -39.26 -56.71
N ILE A 561 -9.53 -40.21 -56.64
CA ILE A 561 -8.97 -40.82 -57.85
C ILE A 561 -10.00 -41.78 -58.45
N ASN A 562 -10.57 -41.42 -59.59
CA ASN A 562 -11.66 -42.14 -60.22
C ASN A 562 -11.51 -42.20 -61.75
N ILE A 563 -12.59 -42.55 -62.45
CA ILE A 563 -12.56 -42.75 -63.91
C ILE A 563 -12.28 -41.45 -64.67
N GLN A 564 -12.57 -40.28 -64.06
CA GLN A 564 -12.25 -38.98 -64.62
C GLN A 564 -10.74 -38.77 -64.73
N ASP A 565 -9.96 -39.20 -63.75
CA ASP A 565 -8.50 -39.12 -63.79
C ASP A 565 -7.91 -40.06 -64.85
N ILE A 566 -8.40 -41.30 -64.90
CA ILE A 566 -8.00 -42.27 -65.93
C ILE A 566 -8.33 -41.72 -67.32
N TYR A 567 -9.48 -41.06 -67.48
CA TYR A 567 -9.88 -40.47 -68.75
C TYR A 567 -8.89 -39.40 -69.22
N VAL A 568 -8.34 -38.57 -68.33
CA VAL A 568 -7.34 -37.56 -68.72
C VAL A 568 -6.10 -38.22 -69.32
N VAL A 569 -5.61 -39.31 -68.71
CA VAL A 569 -4.46 -40.07 -69.23
C VAL A 569 -4.81 -40.80 -70.53
N ALA A 570 -5.95 -41.50 -70.57
CA ALA A 570 -6.38 -42.30 -71.71
C ALA A 570 -6.64 -41.46 -72.97
N ARG A 571 -7.17 -40.23 -72.80
CA ARG A 571 -7.38 -39.26 -73.88
C ARG A 571 -6.07 -38.92 -74.60
N ASP A 572 -4.98 -38.85 -73.85
CA ASP A 572 -3.68 -38.40 -74.34
C ASP A 572 -2.70 -39.57 -74.56
N TYR A 573 -3.19 -40.82 -74.46
CA TYR A 573 -2.40 -42.03 -74.63
C TYR A 573 -1.69 -42.08 -75.98
N GLY A 574 -0.41 -42.41 -75.96
CA GLY A 574 0.47 -42.47 -77.12
C GLY A 574 1.11 -41.14 -77.51
N LYS A 575 0.80 -40.03 -76.82
CA LYS A 575 1.54 -38.77 -76.99
C LYS A 575 2.94 -38.88 -76.39
N SER A 576 3.89 -38.21 -77.03
CA SER A 576 5.25 -38.08 -76.52
C SER A 576 5.80 -36.68 -76.80
N LEU A 577 6.78 -36.28 -75.99
CA LEU A 577 7.58 -35.07 -76.16
C LEU A 577 8.39 -35.03 -77.46
#